data_AF-A0A6J4JAD6-F1
#
_entry.id   AF-A0A6J4JAD6-F1
#
_cell.length_a   1.000
_cell.length_b   1.000
_cell.length_c   1.000
_cell.angle_alpha   90.00
_cell.angle_beta   90.00
_cell.angle_gamma   90.00
#
_symmetry.space_group_name_H-M   'P 1'
#
loop_
_entity.id
_entity.type
_entity.pdbx_description
1 polymer ?
#
loop_
_entity_poly.entity_id
_entity_poly.type
_entity_poly.pdbx_seq_one_letter_code
_entity_poly.pdbx_strand_id
1 'polypeptide(L)' 'TEWKQYRELDPVAFGKVVAQKRVLDGRNALSRTAWTAAGWTYRALGRRTD' A
#
# COMPACT_ATOMS: atom_id res chain seq x y z
N THR A 1 10.21 5.65 -9.91
CA THR A 1 9.78 6.95 -9.37
C THR A 1 9.45 6.78 -7.90
N GLU A 2 10.47 6.87 -7.05
CA GLU A 2 10.30 6.70 -5.60
C GLU A 2 10.10 8.05 -4.92
N TRP A 3 9.12 8.80 -5.41
CA TRP A 3 8.86 10.12 -4.88
C TRP A 3 8.34 9.99 -3.45
N LYS A 4 8.89 10.82 -2.56
CA LYS A 4 8.59 10.86 -1.14
C LYS A 4 7.08 10.89 -0.86
N GLN A 5 6.31 11.59 -1.70
CA GLN A 5 4.85 11.69 -1.56
C GLN A 5 4.13 10.32 -1.57
N TYR A 6 4.60 9.35 -2.34
CA TYR A 6 3.97 8.02 -2.39
C TYR A 6 4.31 7.18 -1.16
N ARG A 7 5.52 7.32 -0.61
CA ARG A 7 5.94 6.58 0.60
C ARG A 7 5.20 7.08 1.85
N GLU A 8 4.85 8.37 1.86
CA GLU A 8 4.20 9.05 2.99
C GLU A 8 2.67 9.09 2.88
N LEU A 9 2.07 8.36 1.93
CA LEU A 9 0.62 8.24 1.85
C LEU A 9 0.04 7.66 3.14
N ASP A 10 -0.94 8.36 3.72
CA ASP A 10 -1.78 7.81 4.79
C ASP A 10 -2.79 6.82 4.19
N PRO A 11 -2.67 5.52 4.49
CA PRO A 11 -3.56 4.50 3.93
C PRO A 11 -5.01 4.62 4.45
N VAL A 12 -5.25 5.32 5.57
CA VAL A 12 -6.60 5.56 6.09
C VAL A 12 -7.29 6.67 5.30
N ALA A 13 -6.65 7.84 5.15
CA ALA A 13 -7.18 8.93 4.35
C ALA A 13 -7.38 8.52 2.89
N PHE A 14 -6.39 7.84 2.30
CA PHE A 14 -6.47 7.40 0.91
C PHE A 14 -7.58 6.36 0.67
N GLY A 15 -7.87 5.55 1.69
CA GLY A 15 -8.96 4.59 1.66
C GLY A 15 -10.36 5.20 1.51
N LYS A 16 -10.53 6.51 1.73
CA LYS A 16 -11.81 7.22 1.63
C LYS A 16 -12.18 7.63 0.20
N VAL A 17 -11.20 7.68 -0.71
CA VAL A 17 -11.39 8.18 -2.08
C VAL A 17 -11.37 7.08 -3.15
N VAL A 18 -11.06 5.85 -2.76
CA VAL A 18 -11.01 4.70 -3.67
C VAL A 18 -12.27 3.85 -3.55
N ALA A 19 -12.72 3.28 -4.66
CA ALA A 19 -13.84 2.33 -4.66
C ALA A 19 -13.50 1.01 -3.93
N GLN A 20 -12.23 0.60 -3.96
CA GLN A 20 -11.75 -0.63 -3.32
C GLN A 20 -10.34 -0.43 -2.74
N LYS A 21 -10.14 -0.91 -1.51
CA LYS A 21 -8.83 -0.86 -0.82
C LYS A 21 -7.90 -1.99 -1.28
N ARG A 22 -7.37 -1.88 -2.50
CA ARG A 22 -6.40 -2.83 -3.07
C ARG A 22 -5.14 -2.10 -3.52
N VAL A 23 -3.97 -2.57 -3.10
CA VAL A 23 -2.68 -1.95 -3.45
C VAL A 23 -1.69 -3.00 -3.97
N LEU A 24 -1.00 -2.66 -5.06
CA LEU A 24 0.12 -3.42 -5.61
C LEU A 24 1.39 -2.56 -5.52
N ASP A 25 2.31 -2.95 -4.63
CA ASP A 25 3.58 -2.27 -4.43
C ASP A 25 4.68 -2.93 -5.28
N GLY A 26 4.98 -2.32 -6.42
CA GLY A 26 6.03 -2.77 -7.33
C GLY A 26 7.45 -2.38 -6.92
N ARG A 27 7.62 -1.66 -5.80
CA ARG A 27 8.93 -1.16 -5.33
C ARG A 27 9.24 -1.53 -3.89
N ASN A 28 8.33 -2.24 -3.21
CA ASN A 28 8.45 -2.57 -1.80
C ASN A 28 8.64 -1.32 -0.90
N ALA A 29 8.14 -0.18 -1.34
CA ALA A 29 8.36 1.13 -0.72
C ALA A 29 7.31 1.51 0.33
N LEU A 30 6.20 0.77 0.41
CA LEU A 30 5.12 1.00 1.35
C LEU A 30 5.24 0.05 2.56
N SER A 31 4.85 0.54 3.75
CA SER A 31 4.77 -0.30 4.95
C SER A 31 3.62 -1.31 4.82
N ARG A 32 3.94 -2.59 4.63
CA ARG A 32 2.94 -3.66 4.55
C ARG A 32 1.98 -3.63 5.73
N THR A 33 2.51 -3.55 6.94
CA THR A 33 1.73 -3.56 8.19
C THR A 33 0.74 -2.41 8.27
N ALA A 34 1.17 -1.18 7.94
CA ALA A 34 0.30 -0.01 7.99
C ALA A 34 -0.86 -0.12 7.00
N TRP A 35 -0.58 -0.60 5.79
CA TRP A 35 -1.59 -0.75 4.74
C TRP A 35 -2.57 -1.90 5.05
N THR A 36 -2.08 -3.05 5.52
CA THR A 36 -2.97 -4.15 5.93
C THR A 36 -3.82 -3.79 7.14
N ALA A 37 -3.25 -3.07 8.12
CA ALA A 37 -4.00 -2.59 9.30
C ALA A 37 -5.10 -1.58 8.93
N ALA A 38 -4.89 -0.78 7.89
CA ALA A 38 -5.92 0.13 7.34
C ALA A 38 -6.98 -0.58 6.46
N GLY A 39 -6.93 -1.91 6.38
CA GLY A 39 -7.90 -2.75 5.69
C GLY A 39 -7.63 -2.91 4.19
N TRP A 40 -6.39 -2.70 3.73
CA TRP A 40 -6.03 -2.91 2.33
C TRP A 40 -5.64 -4.36 2.05
N THR A 41 -6.11 -4.88 0.91
CA THR A 41 -5.46 -6.05 0.30
C THR A 41 -4.12 -5.60 -0.28
N TYR A 42 -3.03 -6.01 0.35
CA TYR A 42 -1.67 -5.63 -0.03
C TYR A 42 -0.96 -6.76 -0.79
N ARG A 43 -0.46 -6.44 -1.99
CA ARG A 43 0.43 -7.31 -2.78
C ARG A 43 1.71 -6.56 -3.11
N ALA A 44 2.83 -7.26 -3.17
CA ALA A 44 4.09 -6.66 -3.56
C ALA A 44 4.91 -7.61 -4.43
N LEU A 45 5.63 -7.04 -5.41
CA LEU A 45 6.42 -7.84 -6.35
C LEU A 45 7.68 -8.41 -5.67
N GLY A 46 8.06 -9.63 -6.05
CA GLY A 46 9.26 -10.30 -5.54
C GLY A 46 9.16 -10.77 -4.09
N ARG A 47 7.99 -10.65 -3.44
CA ARG A 47 7.73 -11.23 -2.11
C ARG A 47 6.83 -12.45 -2.25
N ARG A 48 7.25 -13.59 -1.68
CA ARG A 48 6.41 -14.78 -1.59
C ARG A 48 5.20 -14.48 -0.72
N THR A 49 4.02 -14.83 -1.20
CA THR A 49 2.81 -14.96 -0.38
C THR A 49 2.81 -16.38 0.14
N ASP A 50 3.45 -16.60 1.28
CA ASP A 50 3.22 -17.78 2.11
C ASP A 50 1.84 -17.72 2.77
#